data_AF-B8BFC7-F1
#
_entry.id   AF-B8BFC7-F1
#
_cell.length_a   1.000
_cell.length_b   1.000
_cell.length_c   1.000
_cell.angle_alpha   90.00
_cell.angle_beta   90.00
_cell.angle_gamma   90.00
#
_symmetry.space_group_name_H-M   'P 1'
#
loop_
_entity.id
_entity.type
_entity.pdbx_description
1 polymer ?
#
loop_
_entity_poly.entity_id
_entity_poly.type
_entity_poly.pdbx_seq_one_letter_code
_entity_poly.pdbx_strand_id
1 'polypeptide(L)'
;MDYTPTIPDELVEHYLGRSGFHCPDLRLTRLVAVATQKFISDIASDSLQHCKARVAAPIKDNKSKQPKDRRLVLTMDDLSKALQEHGVNLKHPEYFADSPSAGMAPAAREE
;
A
#
# COMPACT_ATOMS: atom_id res chain seq x y z
N MET A 1 2.38 33.43 -6.61
CA MET A 1 2.86 32.03 -6.77
C MET A 1 2.45 31.32 -5.50
N ASP A 2 1.14 31.12 -5.34
CA ASP A 2 0.53 30.83 -4.03
C ASP A 2 -0.14 29.45 -4.09
N TYR A 3 0.68 28.44 -4.36
CA TYR A 3 0.24 27.05 -4.26
C TYR A 3 0.34 26.60 -2.80
N THR A 4 -0.76 26.11 -2.25
CA THR A 4 -0.83 25.53 -0.91
C THR A 4 -1.01 24.02 -1.08
N PRO A 5 0.03 23.20 -0.79
CA PRO A 5 -0.06 21.75 -0.93
C PRO A 5 -1.08 21.14 0.04
N THR A 6 -1.58 19.95 -0.28
CA THR A 6 -2.47 19.16 0.60
C THR A 6 -1.85 18.80 1.96
N ILE A 7 -0.52 18.64 2.01
CA ILE A 7 0.23 18.38 3.24
C ILE A 7 0.52 19.74 3.90
N PRO A 8 0.12 19.95 5.17
CA PRO A 8 0.37 21.21 5.88
C PRO A 8 1.85 21.54 6.06
N ASP A 9 2.17 22.83 6.03
CA ASP A 9 3.54 23.34 6.16
C ASP A 9 4.14 22.91 7.52
N GLU A 10 3.36 22.94 8.60
CA GLU A 10 3.79 22.57 9.97
C GLU A 10 4.21 21.09 10.06
N LEU A 11 3.55 20.21 9.31
CA LEU A 11 3.88 18.79 9.29
C LEU A 11 5.24 18.57 8.63
N VAL A 12 5.48 19.26 7.51
CA VAL A 12 6.76 19.17 6.81
C VAL A 12 7.88 19.75 7.67
N GLU A 13 7.66 20.90 8.30
CA GLU A 13 8.62 21.50 9.22
C GLU A 13 8.95 20.59 10.40
N HIS A 14 7.96 19.90 10.96
CA HIS A 14 8.18 18.91 12.02
C HIS A 14 9.11 17.78 11.57
N TYR A 15 8.88 17.18 10.39
CA TYR A 15 9.70 16.07 9.88
C TYR A 15 11.09 16.54 9.40
N LEU A 16 11.19 17.73 8.81
CA LEU A 16 12.48 18.34 8.46
C LEU A 16 13.30 18.62 9.72
N GLY A 17 12.69 19.21 10.75
CA GLY A 17 13.34 19.48 12.03
C GLY A 17 13.79 18.20 12.73
N ARG A 18 12.97 17.15 12.71
CA ARG A 18 13.36 15.81 13.20
C ARG A 18 14.55 15.21 12.44
N SER A 19 14.71 15.56 11.17
CA SER A 19 15.85 15.14 10.34
C SER A 19 17.08 16.04 10.52
N GLY A 20 16.99 17.07 11.37
CA GLY A 20 18.06 18.04 11.63
C GLY A 20 18.11 19.20 10.63
N PHE A 21 17.07 19.39 9.80
CA PHE A 21 17.00 20.45 8.80
C PHE A 21 15.94 21.49 9.18
N HIS A 22 16.36 22.75 9.32
CA HIS A 22 15.46 23.88 9.56
C HIS A 22 15.67 24.92 8.47
N CYS A 23 14.61 25.33 7.80
CA CYS A 23 14.66 26.30 6.72
C CYS A 23 13.50 27.30 6.85
N PRO A 24 13.77 28.61 6.85
CA PRO A 24 12.71 29.63 6.90
C PRO A 24 12.04 29.88 5.54
N ASP A 25 12.56 29.30 4.44
CA ASP A 25 11.97 29.46 3.10
C ASP A 25 10.79 28.49 2.89
N LEU A 26 9.57 29.01 3.00
CA LEU A 26 8.32 28.29 2.76
C LEU A 26 8.27 27.60 1.39
N ARG A 27 9.00 28.08 0.37
CA ARG A 27 9.00 27.43 -0.95
C ARG A 27 9.69 26.08 -0.90
N LEU A 28 10.73 25.94 -0.07
CA LEU A 28 11.41 24.65 0.12
C LEU A 28 10.53 23.69 0.91
N THR A 29 9.88 24.16 1.98
CA THR A 29 8.88 23.38 2.73
C THR A 29 7.77 22.87 1.81
N ARG A 30 7.20 23.75 0.98
CA ARG A 30 6.15 23.38 0.03
C ARG A 30 6.64 22.50 -1.11
N LEU A 31 7.89 22.66 -1.57
CA LEU A 31 8.48 21.78 -2.56
C LEU A 31 8.59 20.35 -2.02
N VAL A 32 9.04 20.18 -0.78
CA VAL A 32 9.09 18.86 -0.12
C VAL A 32 7.68 18.30 0.01
N ALA A 33 6.70 19.10 0.43
CA ALA A 33 5.29 18.70 0.51
C ALA A 33 4.76 18.14 -0.82
N VAL A 34 5.00 18.85 -1.93
CA VAL A 34 4.59 18.43 -3.28
C VAL A 34 5.32 17.18 -3.73
N ALA A 35 6.62 17.09 -3.47
CA ALA A 35 7.42 15.90 -3.80
C ALA A 35 6.89 14.66 -3.06
N THR A 36 6.58 14.78 -1.77
CA THR A 36 5.97 13.70 -0.98
C THR A 36 4.58 13.33 -1.50
N GLN A 37 3.74 14.31 -1.86
CA GLN A 37 2.44 14.04 -2.46
C GLN A 37 2.55 13.29 -3.78
N LYS A 38 3.48 13.71 -4.64
CA LYS A 38 3.74 13.02 -5.91
C LYS A 38 4.16 11.57 -5.65
N PHE A 39 5.11 11.37 -4.73
CA PHE A 39 5.59 10.04 -4.37
C PHE A 39 4.46 9.11 -3.91
N ILE A 40 3.60 9.57 -3.00
CA ILE A 40 2.43 8.79 -2.54
C ILE A 40 1.45 8.55 -3.70
N SER A 41 1.24 9.54 -4.56
CA SER A 41 0.33 9.44 -5.71
C SER A 41 0.81 8.44 -6.75
N ASP A 42 2.12 8.36 -6.99
CA ASP A 42 2.72 7.37 -7.90
C ASP A 42 2.47 5.95 -7.34
N ILE A 43 2.81 5.70 -6.06
CA ILE A 43 2.58 4.40 -5.39
C ILE A 43 1.10 3.99 -5.43
N ALA A 44 0.19 4.94 -5.16
CA ALA A 44 -1.25 4.68 -5.18
C ALA A 44 -1.73 4.35 -6.61
N SER A 45 -1.16 5.00 -7.61
CA SER A 45 -1.47 4.76 -9.02
C SER A 45 -1.00 3.37 -9.47
N ASP A 46 0.20 2.96 -9.07
CA ASP A 46 0.74 1.63 -9.40
C ASP A 46 -0.03 0.51 -8.67
N SER A 47 -0.35 0.73 -7.40
CA SER A 47 -1.22 -0.16 -6.63
C SER A 47 -2.60 -0.31 -7.28
N LEU A 48 -3.17 0.78 -7.82
CA LEU A 48 -4.43 0.75 -8.55
C LEU A 48 -4.32 -0.06 -9.85
N GLN A 49 -3.19 0.00 -10.56
CA GLN A 49 -2.95 -0.80 -11.76
C GLN A 49 -2.92 -2.30 -11.41
N HIS A 50 -2.21 -2.69 -10.35
CA HIS A 50 -2.20 -4.08 -9.87
C HIS A 50 -3.60 -4.55 -9.45
N CYS A 51 -4.36 -3.71 -8.75
CA CYS A 51 -5.73 -4.01 -8.34
C CYS A 51 -6.62 -4.26 -9.57
N LYS A 52 -6.56 -3.40 -10.59
CA LYS A 52 -7.31 -3.56 -11.85
C LYS A 52 -6.92 -4.83 -12.58
N ALA A 53 -5.63 -5.14 -12.69
CA ALA A 53 -5.14 -6.34 -13.35
C ALA A 53 -5.65 -7.62 -12.66
N ARG A 54 -5.65 -7.64 -11.33
CA ARG A 54 -6.19 -8.74 -10.53
C ARG A 54 -7.70 -8.91 -10.71
N VAL A 55 -8.47 -7.82 -10.68
CA VAL A 55 -9.94 -7.86 -10.84
C VAL A 55 -10.36 -8.23 -12.28
N ALA A 56 -9.53 -7.88 -13.27
CA ALA A 56 -9.76 -8.21 -14.67
C ALA A 56 -9.43 -9.68 -15.01
N ALA A 57 -8.60 -10.36 -14.19
CA ALA A 57 -8.26 -11.76 -14.41
C ALA A 57 -9.53 -12.65 -14.36
N PRO A 58 -9.77 -13.50 -15.37
CA PRO A 58 -10.93 -14.37 -15.38
C PRO A 58 -10.80 -15.43 -14.28
N ILE A 59 -11.76 -15.46 -13.36
CA ILE A 59 -11.90 -16.54 -12.38
C ILE A 59 -12.23 -17.81 -13.18
N LYS A 60 -11.33 -18.81 -13.14
CA LYS A 60 -11.48 -20.05 -13.92
C LYS A 60 -12.65 -20.93 -13.46
N ASP A 61 -13.24 -20.64 -12.31
CA ASP A 61 -14.33 -21.43 -11.75
C ASP A 61 -15.60 -20.60 -11.52
N ASN A 62 -16.70 -21.18 -11.99
CA ASN A 62 -18.09 -20.87 -11.71
C ASN A 62 -18.77 -19.69 -12.43
N LYS A 63 -19.69 -20.15 -13.29
CA LYS A 63 -21.03 -19.70 -13.73
C LYS A 63 -21.88 -18.93 -12.70
N SER A 64 -21.29 -18.09 -11.87
CA SER A 64 -22.00 -17.17 -10.97
C SER A 64 -21.99 -15.78 -11.59
N LYS A 65 -23.16 -15.15 -11.60
CA LYS A 65 -23.42 -13.83 -12.20
C LYS A 65 -22.35 -12.85 -11.74
N GLN A 66 -21.64 -12.24 -12.70
CA GLN A 66 -20.73 -11.11 -12.46
C GLN A 66 -21.43 -10.11 -11.53
N PRO A 67 -20.90 -9.83 -10.32
CA PRO A 67 -21.47 -8.82 -9.46
C PRO A 67 -21.37 -7.48 -10.19
N LYS A 68 -22.51 -6.81 -10.33
CA LYS A 68 -22.71 -5.57 -11.08
C LYS A 68 -21.98 -4.36 -10.49
N ASP A 69 -21.20 -4.57 -9.43
CA ASP A 69 -20.48 -3.55 -8.67
C ASP A 69 -19.08 -4.06 -8.31
N ARG A 70 -18.14 -3.97 -9.26
CA ARG A 70 -16.73 -4.30 -9.03
C ARG A 70 -16.04 -3.12 -8.35
N ARG A 71 -16.30 -2.96 -7.05
CA ARG A 71 -15.60 -1.97 -6.22
C ARG A 71 -14.12 -2.29 -6.17
N LEU A 72 -13.29 -1.30 -6.49
CA LEU A 72 -11.83 -1.40 -6.33
C LEU A 72 -11.47 -1.16 -4.87
N VAL A 73 -10.65 -2.07 -4.31
CA VAL A 73 -10.18 -2.01 -2.93
C VAL A 73 -8.66 -2.10 -2.94
N LEU A 74 -8.00 -1.19 -2.23
CA LEU A 74 -6.55 -1.28 -2.00
C LEU A 74 -6.28 -2.44 -1.05
N THR A 75 -5.49 -3.42 -1.50
CA THR A 75 -5.13 -4.59 -0.70
C THR A 75 -3.62 -4.71 -0.52
N MET A 76 -3.19 -5.50 0.47
CA MET A 76 -1.78 -5.73 0.74
C MET A 76 -1.04 -6.38 -0.45
N ASP A 77 -1.73 -7.21 -1.24
CA ASP A 77 -1.13 -7.82 -2.45
C ASP A 77 -0.79 -6.78 -3.51
N ASP A 78 -1.67 -5.80 -3.71
CA ASP A 78 -1.48 -4.76 -4.73
C ASP A 78 -0.39 -3.77 -4.27
N LEU A 79 -0.45 -3.39 -2.98
CA LEU A 79 0.49 -2.45 -2.38
C LEU A 79 1.90 -3.04 -2.24
N SER A 80 2.02 -4.31 -1.85
CA SER A 80 3.33 -4.97 -1.73
C SER A 80 4.05 -5.08 -3.08
N LYS A 81 3.31 -5.34 -4.17
CA LYS A 81 3.86 -5.34 -5.53
C LYS A 81 4.35 -3.96 -5.94
N ALA A 82 3.53 -2.93 -5.77
CA ALA A 82 3.93 -1.56 -6.09
C ALA A 82 5.17 -1.11 -5.30
N LEU A 83 5.23 -1.42 -4.00
CA LEU A 83 6.35 -1.07 -3.15
C LEU A 83 7.63 -1.86 -3.46
N GLN A 84 7.51 -3.08 -4.00
CA GLN A 84 8.65 -3.88 -4.40
C GLN A 84 9.46 -3.21 -5.53
N GLU A 85 8.80 -2.49 -6.45
CA GLU A 85 9.44 -1.71 -7.51
C GLU A 85 10.28 -0.54 -6.95
N HIS A 86 9.89 -0.04 -5.77
CA HIS A 86 10.64 0.97 -5.01
C HIS A 86 11.66 0.37 -4.03
N GLY A 87 11.92 -0.94 -4.07
CA GLY A 87 12.89 -1.62 -3.21
C GLY A 87 12.40 -1.92 -1.79
N VAL A 88 11.10 -1.76 -1.51
CA VAL A 88 10.50 -2.06 -0.20
C VAL A 88 9.85 -3.43 -0.23
N ASN A 89 10.38 -4.36 0.56
CA ASN A 89 9.86 -5.73 0.62
C ASN A 89 8.90 -5.92 1.82
N LEU A 90 7.60 -5.98 1.53
CA LEU A 90 6.55 -6.28 2.51
C LEU A 90 6.19 -7.77 2.49
N LYS A 91 6.51 -8.48 3.58
CA LYS A 91 6.09 -9.88 3.80
C LYS A 91 5.10 -9.92 4.96
N HIS A 92 3.82 -9.70 4.66
CA HIS A 92 2.76 -9.87 5.65
C HIS A 92 2.20 -11.29 5.53
N PRO A 93 2.37 -12.16 6.55
CA PRO A 93 1.78 -13.49 6.53
C PRO A 93 0.25 -13.40 6.60
N GLU A 94 -0.46 -14.27 5.89
CA GLU A 94 -1.93 -14.26 5.88
C GLU A 94 -2.53 -14.65 7.25
N TYR A 95 -1.82 -15.46 8.01
CA TYR A 95 -2.20 -15.90 9.35
C TYR A 95 -0.96 -16.09 10.22
N PHE A 96 -1.13 -15.90 11.52
CA PHE A 96 -0.16 -16.28 12.52
C PHE A 96 -0.66 -17.55 13.22
N ALA A 97 0.18 -18.57 13.34
CA ALA A 97 -0.13 -19.78 14.07
C ALA A 97 0.80 -19.88 15.28
N ASP A 98 0.22 -19.94 16.47
CA ASP A 98 0.98 -20.05 17.73
C ASP A 98 1.72 -21.40 17.87
N SER A 99 1.41 -22.37 17.00
CA SER A 99 2.08 -23.66 16.95
C SER A 99 2.24 -24.14 15.50
N PRO A 100 3.37 -24.80 15.16
CA PRO A 100 3.59 -25.36 13.83
C PRO A 100 2.64 -26.52 13.46
N SER A 101 1.87 -27.03 14.43
CA SER A 101 0.84 -28.07 14.22
C SER A 101 -0.56 -27.50 13.97
N ALA A 102 -0.75 -26.17 14.00
CA ALA A 102 -2.05 -25.57 13.73
C ALA A 102 -2.48 -25.87 12.29
N GLY A 103 -3.58 -26.61 12.12
CA GLY A 103 -4.11 -27.02 10.82
C GLY A 103 -3.67 -28.42 10.34
N MET A 104 -2.79 -29.12 11.07
CA MET A 104 -2.55 -30.54 10.81
C MET A 104 -3.72 -31.37 11.34
N ALA A 105 -4.37 -32.14 10.48
CA ALA A 105 -5.39 -33.09 10.89
C ALA A 105 -4.78 -34.08 11.90
N PRO A 106 -5.49 -34.47 12.99
CA PRO A 106 -4.95 -35.43 13.94
C PRO A 106 -4.63 -36.72 13.18
N ALA A 107 -3.37 -37.15 13.25
CA ALA A 107 -2.95 -38.41 12.67
C ALA A 107 -3.90 -39.51 13.17
N ALA A 108 -4.63 -40.14 12.26
CA ALA A 108 -5.49 -41.26 12.58
C ALA A 108 -4.62 -42.27 13.33
N ARG A 109 -4.98 -42.55 14.59
CA ARG A 109 -4.39 -43.67 15.34
C ARG A 109 -4.81 -44.93 14.62
N GLU A 110 -3.89 -45.53 13.87
CA GLU A 110 -4.03 -46.92 13.43
C GLU A 110 -3.80 -47.82 14.65
N GLU A 111 -4.84 -48.57 15.01
CA GLU A 111 -4.84 -49.67 15.99
C GLU A 111 -4.33 -50.96 15.35
#